data_AF-W2XYB7-F1
#
_entry.id   AF-W2XYB7-F1
#
_cell.length_a   1.000
_cell.length_b   1.000
_cell.length_c   1.000
_cell.angle_alpha   90.00
_cell.angle_beta   90.00
_cell.angle_gamma   90.00
#
_symmetry.space_group_name_H-M   'P 1'
#
loop_
_entity.id
_entity.type
_entity.pdbx_description
1 polymer ?
#
loop_
_entity_poly.entity_id
_entity_poly.type
_entity_poly.pdbx_seq_one_letter_code
_entity_poly.pdbx_strand_id
1 'polypeptide(L)'
;MITSVHGARNLSAELYDRIELLPGKLDFALLSSKPTENTTQHGHCEQEDLVCMDGDLNYARFFADFGPLNLSRTVRFCRELESRLGSNNGKRVVLYCNDHPHKRANAMTLLAIFLVVSSGFTPELAVTRVLNDGKLPPPFGFRDASYGICTFFITLLDCARAVHKAITTSLWSYKTFSIDEYDHLDSLENGDINWIVPGKLLAFSGPQSERIVLDPESGATTLLAKDYAALFRDIGVTCVIRFNEATTYDRKAFIHAGLRHIDMPFPDGSNPSDEILYKCANARLGLLPSTAKLV
;
A
#
# COMPACT_ATOMS: atom_id res chain seq x y z
N MET A 1 -35.92 1.98 1.21
CA MET A 1 -36.21 3.43 1.12
C MET A 1 -34.89 4.15 1.12
N ILE A 2 -34.59 4.80 0.00
CA ILE A 2 -33.32 5.48 -0.27
C ILE A 2 -33.36 6.82 0.45
N THR A 3 -32.57 6.98 1.51
CA THR A 3 -32.33 8.29 2.13
C THR A 3 -31.24 9.01 1.35
N SER A 4 -31.70 9.74 0.33
CA SER A 4 -30.95 10.81 -0.34
C SER A 4 -30.62 11.90 0.67
N VAL A 5 -29.37 11.94 1.15
CA VAL A 5 -28.89 13.02 2.02
C VAL A 5 -28.65 14.28 1.17
N HIS A 6 -29.45 15.31 1.46
CA HIS A 6 -29.24 16.69 1.03
C HIS A 6 -27.87 17.21 1.52
N GLY A 7 -26.86 17.31 0.65
CA GLY A 7 -25.52 17.80 1.05
C GLY A 7 -24.71 18.54 -0.02
N ALA A 8 -25.26 18.81 -1.21
CA ALA A 8 -24.49 19.40 -2.32
C ALA A 8 -24.45 20.94 -2.35
N ARG A 9 -25.05 21.64 -1.38
CA ARG A 9 -25.10 23.11 -1.35
C ARG A 9 -24.27 23.64 -0.18
N ASN A 10 -22.95 23.67 -0.34
CA ASN A 10 -21.96 24.57 0.31
C ASN A 10 -20.55 23.98 0.43
N LEU A 11 -20.29 22.73 0.01
CA LEU A 11 -18.95 22.14 0.10
C LEU A 11 -17.88 22.99 -0.63
N SER A 12 -18.22 23.59 -1.76
CA SER A 12 -17.28 24.41 -2.53
C SER A 12 -16.78 25.66 -1.79
N ALA A 13 -17.53 26.15 -0.80
CA ALA A 13 -17.16 27.28 0.05
C ALA A 13 -16.31 26.87 1.26
N GLU A 14 -15.98 25.59 1.43
CA GLU A 14 -15.17 25.05 2.53
C GLU A 14 -13.86 24.41 2.06
N LEU A 15 -13.67 24.32 0.73
CA LEU A 15 -12.46 23.81 0.11
C LEU A 15 -11.40 24.91 -0.03
N TYR A 16 -10.17 24.61 0.37
CA TYR A 16 -9.00 25.48 0.23
C TYR A 16 -7.78 24.69 -0.24
N ASP A 17 -6.66 25.38 -0.47
CA ASP A 17 -5.42 24.81 -1.01
C ASP A 17 -5.66 23.98 -2.28
N ARG A 18 -6.57 24.46 -3.13
CA ARG A 18 -6.91 23.79 -4.39
C ARG A 18 -5.70 23.77 -5.32
N ILE A 19 -5.36 22.58 -5.82
CA ILE A 19 -4.25 22.33 -6.73
C ILE A 19 -4.78 21.71 -8.02
N GLU A 20 -4.34 22.23 -9.16
CA GLU A 20 -4.62 21.63 -10.47
C GLU A 20 -3.54 20.58 -10.77
N LEU A 21 -3.93 19.32 -10.75
CA LEU A 21 -3.04 18.18 -10.96
C LEU A 21 -2.93 17.84 -12.45
N LEU A 22 -4.06 17.81 -13.15
CA LEU A 22 -4.15 17.67 -14.59
C LEU A 22 -4.97 18.85 -15.17
N PRO A 23 -4.38 19.68 -16.04
CA PRO A 23 -5.03 20.88 -16.55
C PRO A 23 -6.44 20.63 -17.07
N GLY A 24 -7.43 21.34 -16.50
CA GLY A 24 -8.82 21.23 -16.93
C GLY A 24 -9.56 19.95 -16.53
N LYS A 25 -8.90 18.98 -15.90
CA LYS A 25 -9.45 17.62 -15.71
C LYS A 25 -9.51 17.18 -14.25
N LEU A 26 -8.43 17.39 -13.50
CA LEU A 26 -8.28 16.86 -12.15
C LEU A 26 -7.65 17.89 -11.23
N ASP A 27 -8.38 18.21 -10.18
CA ASP A 27 -7.91 19.04 -9.08
C ASP A 27 -7.97 18.26 -7.77
N PHE A 28 -7.18 18.69 -6.79
CA PHE A 28 -7.27 18.25 -5.40
C PHE A 28 -7.44 19.46 -4.47
N ALA A 29 -8.17 19.32 -3.36
CA ALA A 29 -8.34 20.36 -2.36
C ALA A 29 -8.47 19.77 -0.95
N LEU A 30 -8.31 20.63 0.06
CA LEU A 30 -8.51 20.27 1.46
C LEU A 30 -9.87 20.80 1.94
N LEU A 31 -10.58 19.99 2.72
CA LEU A 31 -11.80 20.38 3.41
C LEU A 31 -11.47 20.83 4.83
N SER A 32 -11.89 22.04 5.19
CA SER A 32 -11.67 22.59 6.53
C SER A 32 -12.45 21.81 7.58
N SER A 33 -11.79 21.49 8.69
CA SER A 33 -12.42 20.90 9.89
C SER A 33 -13.06 21.96 10.80
N LYS A 34 -12.81 23.24 10.55
CA LYS A 34 -13.41 24.38 11.27
C LYS A 34 -14.37 25.13 10.34
N PRO A 35 -15.55 25.54 10.81
CA PRO A 35 -16.32 26.55 10.10
C PRO A 35 -15.51 27.84 10.14
N THR A 36 -15.00 28.32 9.02
CA THR A 36 -14.26 29.59 8.94
C THR A 36 -15.10 30.66 8.27
N GLU A 37 -15.27 31.79 8.95
CA GLU A 37 -16.03 32.97 8.52
C GLU A 37 -15.40 33.73 7.32
N ASN A 38 -14.29 33.25 6.74
CA ASN A 38 -13.54 33.94 5.69
C ASN A 38 -13.00 33.01 4.60
N THR A 39 -13.81 32.07 4.11
CA THR A 39 -13.42 31.30 2.92
C THR A 39 -13.77 32.09 1.66
N THR A 40 -12.78 32.30 0.78
CA THR A 40 -13.00 32.78 -0.58
C THR A 40 -13.97 31.83 -1.26
N GLN A 41 -15.20 32.29 -1.49
CA GLN A 41 -16.23 31.47 -2.12
C GLN A 41 -15.76 31.07 -3.53
N HIS A 42 -15.51 29.78 -3.73
CA HIS A 42 -15.55 29.20 -5.07
C HIS A 42 -16.92 28.57 -5.21
N GLY A 43 -17.78 29.22 -6.00
CA GLY A 43 -19.14 28.73 -6.23
C GLY A 43 -19.10 27.36 -6.90
N HIS A 44 -20.01 26.46 -6.49
CA HIS A 44 -20.29 25.23 -7.22
C HIS A 44 -20.56 25.59 -8.69
N CYS A 45 -19.65 25.20 -9.58
CA CYS A 45 -19.93 25.17 -11.00
C CYS A 45 -20.63 23.84 -11.28
N GLU A 46 -21.77 23.82 -11.98
CA GLU A 46 -22.46 22.56 -12.39
C GLU A 46 -21.57 21.63 -13.26
N GLN A 47 -20.39 22.14 -13.61
CA GLN A 47 -19.33 21.53 -14.40
C GLN A 47 -18.27 20.79 -13.57
N GLU A 48 -18.39 20.74 -12.24
CA GLU A 48 -17.46 20.03 -11.35
C GLU A 48 -18.07 18.76 -10.74
N ASP A 49 -17.25 17.73 -10.61
CA ASP A 49 -17.56 16.48 -9.93
C ASP A 49 -16.71 16.37 -8.66
N LEU A 50 -17.32 16.69 -7.51
CA LEU A 50 -16.63 16.68 -6.22
C LEU A 50 -16.60 15.25 -5.65
N VAL A 51 -15.41 14.78 -5.27
CA VAL A 51 -15.22 13.41 -4.76
C VAL A 51 -14.43 13.42 -3.46
N CYS A 52 -15.05 12.92 -2.39
CA CYS A 52 -14.40 12.74 -1.10
C CYS A 52 -13.46 11.53 -1.13
N MET A 53 -12.19 11.73 -0.79
CA MET A 53 -11.18 10.68 -0.69
C MET A 53 -11.15 10.00 0.68
N ASP A 54 -11.81 10.54 1.71
CA ASP A 54 -11.64 10.08 3.09
C ASP A 54 -11.88 8.57 3.28
N GLY A 55 -12.77 7.96 2.50
CA GLY A 55 -13.02 6.51 2.52
C GLY A 55 -11.88 5.67 1.96
N ASP A 56 -11.07 6.23 1.05
CA ASP A 56 -9.91 5.57 0.44
C ASP A 56 -8.66 5.68 1.32
N LEU A 57 -8.62 6.64 2.24
CA LEU A 57 -7.46 6.98 3.08
C LEU A 57 -7.38 6.16 4.37
N ASN A 58 -8.03 5.01 4.40
CA ASN A 58 -8.07 4.12 5.57
C ASN A 58 -6.85 3.19 5.56
N TYR A 59 -5.98 3.39 6.56
CA TYR A 59 -4.80 2.57 6.80
C TYR A 59 -4.96 1.77 8.10
N ALA A 60 -4.75 0.45 8.01
CA ALA A 60 -4.74 -0.44 9.17
C ALA A 60 -3.37 -0.35 9.86
N ARG A 61 -3.30 0.49 10.89
CA ARG A 61 -2.06 0.75 11.63
C ARG A 61 -1.71 -0.38 12.60
N PHE A 62 -0.43 -0.66 12.76
CA PHE A 62 0.08 -1.53 13.82
C PHE A 62 0.26 -0.78 15.14
N PHE A 63 0.84 0.42 15.09
CA PHE A 63 1.05 1.29 16.24
C PHE A 63 0.78 2.75 15.88
N ALA A 64 1.85 3.53 15.64
CA ALA A 64 1.77 4.95 15.31
C ALA A 64 1.98 5.24 13.81
N ASP A 65 2.35 4.22 13.04
CA ASP A 65 2.30 4.21 11.58
C ASP A 65 0.91 4.57 11.06
N PHE A 66 0.88 5.26 9.93
CA PHE A 66 -0.37 5.79 9.35
C PHE A 66 -0.44 5.63 7.83
N GLY A 67 0.58 5.04 7.22
CA GLY A 67 0.75 4.92 5.78
C GLY A 67 2.19 4.61 5.40
N PRO A 68 2.53 4.61 4.10
CA PRO A 68 1.61 4.82 2.98
C PRO A 68 0.63 3.66 2.81
N LEU A 69 -0.44 3.87 2.05
CA LEU A 69 -1.42 2.82 1.74
C LEU A 69 -0.79 1.68 0.92
N ASN A 70 -1.30 0.46 1.12
CA ASN A 70 -0.80 -0.73 0.43
C ASN A 70 -1.13 -0.73 -1.09
N LEU A 71 -0.61 -1.71 -1.83
CA LEU A 71 -0.77 -1.78 -3.28
C LEU A 71 -2.23 -1.96 -3.70
N SER A 72 -3.01 -2.78 -3.00
CA SER A 72 -4.43 -2.98 -3.31
C SER A 72 -5.21 -1.67 -3.26
N ARG A 73 -5.09 -0.92 -2.16
CA ARG A 73 -5.74 0.39 -1.99
C ARG A 73 -5.28 1.38 -3.06
N THR A 74 -3.98 1.41 -3.32
CA THR A 74 -3.38 2.31 -4.31
C THR A 74 -3.87 2.03 -5.74
N VAL A 75 -3.86 0.77 -6.17
CA VAL A 75 -4.31 0.38 -7.51
C VAL A 75 -5.82 0.55 -7.66
N ARG A 76 -6.60 0.21 -6.63
CA ARG A 76 -8.05 0.43 -6.62
C ARG A 76 -8.38 1.91 -6.82
N PHE A 77 -7.73 2.79 -6.05
CA PHE A 77 -7.88 4.24 -6.19
C PHE A 77 -7.52 4.72 -7.60
N CYS A 78 -6.35 4.32 -8.13
CA CYS A 78 -5.91 4.77 -9.45
C CYS A 78 -6.89 4.34 -10.56
N ARG A 79 -7.33 3.07 -10.55
CA ARG A 79 -8.27 2.53 -11.55
C ARG A 79 -9.64 3.19 -11.49
N GLU A 80 -10.15 3.43 -10.29
CA GLU A 80 -11.42 4.14 -10.09
C GLU A 80 -11.32 5.59 -10.59
N LEU A 81 -10.22 6.27 -10.29
CA LEU A 81 -9.99 7.63 -10.77
C LEU A 81 -9.84 7.69 -12.30
N GLU A 82 -9.11 6.75 -12.91
CA GLU A 82 -9.03 6.63 -14.38
C GLU A 82 -10.42 6.44 -15.01
N SER A 83 -11.21 5.52 -14.47
CA SER A 83 -12.59 5.24 -14.92
C SER A 83 -13.47 6.48 -14.84
N ARG A 84 -13.42 7.19 -13.70
CA ARG A 84 -14.19 8.40 -13.46
C ARG A 84 -13.76 9.53 -14.40
N LEU A 85 -12.46 9.75 -14.59
CA LEU A 85 -11.93 10.75 -15.53
C LEU A 85 -12.30 10.43 -17.00
N GLY A 86 -12.46 9.16 -17.34
CA GLY A 86 -12.94 8.73 -18.66
C GLY A 86 -14.45 8.91 -18.87
N SER A 87 -15.24 8.86 -17.80
CA SER A 87 -16.72 8.83 -17.84
C SER A 87 -17.39 10.14 -17.43
N ASN A 88 -16.63 11.16 -17.02
CA ASN A 88 -17.15 12.40 -16.42
C ASN A 88 -17.81 13.38 -17.41
N ASN A 89 -18.02 13.01 -18.68
CA ASN A 89 -18.61 13.87 -19.73
C ASN A 89 -17.96 15.25 -19.84
N GLY A 90 -16.65 15.36 -19.56
CA GLY A 90 -15.90 16.61 -19.61
C GLY A 90 -16.05 17.50 -18.36
N LYS A 91 -16.72 17.02 -17.31
CA LYS A 91 -16.71 17.69 -16.00
C LYS A 91 -15.32 17.63 -15.39
N ARG A 92 -14.91 18.69 -14.69
CA ARG A 92 -13.67 18.71 -13.93
C ARG A 92 -13.85 17.91 -12.64
N VAL A 93 -13.01 16.91 -12.39
CA VAL A 93 -13.04 16.14 -11.13
C VAL A 93 -12.25 16.91 -10.08
N VAL A 94 -12.85 17.14 -8.91
CA VAL A 94 -12.18 17.76 -7.78
C VAL A 94 -12.19 16.77 -6.62
N LEU A 95 -11.04 16.17 -6.39
CA LEU A 95 -10.83 15.30 -5.24
C LEU A 95 -10.63 16.14 -3.98
N TYR A 96 -11.17 15.71 -2.85
CA TYR A 96 -10.93 16.39 -1.59
C TYR A 96 -10.83 15.43 -0.41
N CYS A 97 -10.10 15.82 0.62
CA CYS A 97 -10.08 15.11 1.90
C CYS A 97 -10.12 16.10 3.07
N ASN A 98 -10.49 15.61 4.25
CA ASN A 98 -10.36 16.40 5.48
C ASN A 98 -8.89 16.79 5.73
N ASP A 99 -8.65 18.00 6.24
CA ASP A 99 -7.30 18.47 6.61
C ASP A 99 -6.81 17.87 7.94
N HIS A 100 -6.68 16.55 7.95
CA HIS A 100 -5.96 15.81 8.97
C HIS A 100 -4.56 15.48 8.43
N PRO A 101 -3.47 15.72 9.18
CA PRO A 101 -2.10 15.55 8.69
C PRO A 101 -1.81 14.19 8.02
N HIS A 102 -2.29 13.09 8.62
CA HIS A 102 -2.11 11.74 8.07
C HIS A 102 -2.94 11.50 6.79
N LYS A 103 -4.15 12.05 6.71
CA LYS A 103 -5.02 11.91 5.53
C LYS A 103 -4.41 12.68 4.36
N ARG A 104 -3.98 13.91 4.63
CA ARG A 104 -3.26 14.75 3.66
C ARG A 104 -2.00 14.06 3.14
N ALA A 105 -1.18 13.47 4.00
CA ALA A 105 0.01 12.73 3.58
C ALA A 105 -0.31 11.54 2.67
N ASN A 106 -1.31 10.72 3.04
CA ASN A 106 -1.76 9.60 2.21
C ASN A 106 -2.39 10.06 0.89
N ALA A 107 -3.25 11.08 0.91
CA ALA A 107 -3.90 11.62 -0.28
C ALA A 107 -2.87 12.16 -1.27
N MET A 108 -1.96 13.02 -0.81
CA MET A 108 -0.90 13.59 -1.64
C MET A 108 0.01 12.49 -2.22
N THR A 109 0.29 11.44 -1.46
CA THR A 109 1.09 10.29 -1.94
C THR A 109 0.34 9.47 -2.98
N LEU A 110 -0.94 9.15 -2.78
CA LEU A 110 -1.78 8.47 -3.77
C LEU A 110 -1.87 9.26 -5.07
N LEU A 111 -2.04 10.57 -4.99
CA LEU A 111 -2.12 11.46 -6.16
C LEU A 111 -0.80 11.51 -6.92
N ALA A 112 0.33 11.60 -6.20
CA ALA A 112 1.65 11.55 -6.82
C ALA A 112 1.88 10.19 -7.53
N ILE A 113 1.51 9.08 -6.88
CA ILE A 113 1.60 7.74 -7.48
C ILE A 113 0.69 7.65 -8.71
N PHE A 114 -0.55 8.14 -8.64
CA PHE A 114 -1.48 8.19 -9.77
C PHE A 114 -0.87 8.94 -10.98
N LEU A 115 -0.29 10.12 -10.77
CA LEU A 115 0.37 10.87 -11.83
C LEU A 115 1.56 10.11 -12.44
N VAL A 116 2.31 9.36 -11.63
CA VAL A 116 3.39 8.49 -12.12
C VAL A 116 2.85 7.33 -12.95
N VAL A 117 1.90 6.55 -12.42
CA VAL A 117 1.46 5.29 -13.04
C VAL A 117 0.50 5.49 -14.21
N SER A 118 -0.41 6.46 -14.10
CA SER A 118 -1.48 6.70 -15.08
C SER A 118 -1.13 7.78 -16.08
N SER A 119 -0.42 8.85 -15.64
CA SER A 119 -0.06 9.97 -16.51
C SER A 119 1.38 9.91 -17.03
N GLY A 120 2.19 8.94 -16.58
CA GLY A 120 3.56 8.75 -17.03
C GLY A 120 4.53 9.86 -16.59
N PHE A 121 4.19 10.61 -15.55
CA PHE A 121 5.07 11.67 -15.03
C PHE A 121 6.30 11.06 -14.35
N THR A 122 7.41 11.79 -14.36
CA THR A 122 8.52 11.48 -13.45
C THR A 122 8.08 11.71 -12.01
N PRO A 123 8.66 10.98 -11.02
CA PRO A 123 8.36 11.18 -9.61
C PRO A 123 8.48 12.65 -9.18
N GLU A 124 9.53 13.33 -9.60
CA GLU A 124 9.79 14.73 -9.27
C GLU A 124 8.68 15.64 -9.82
N LEU A 125 8.27 15.45 -11.08
CA LEU A 125 7.22 16.26 -11.69
C LEU A 125 5.86 16.02 -11.00
N ALA A 126 5.54 14.77 -10.69
CA ALA A 126 4.32 14.40 -9.97
C ALA A 126 4.28 15.06 -8.58
N VAL A 127 5.37 14.99 -7.82
CA VAL A 127 5.48 15.63 -6.50
C VAL A 127 5.41 17.15 -6.61
N THR A 128 6.11 17.77 -7.56
CA THR A 128 6.03 19.21 -7.80
C THR A 128 4.59 19.67 -8.05
N ARG A 129 3.79 18.90 -8.79
CA ARG A 129 2.38 19.23 -9.05
C ARG A 129 1.52 19.08 -7.82
N VAL A 130 1.70 18.00 -7.06
CA VAL A 130 1.00 17.77 -5.80
C VAL A 130 1.34 18.84 -4.75
N LEU A 131 2.56 19.38 -4.77
CA LEU A 131 2.99 20.47 -3.88
C LEU A 131 2.71 21.87 -4.44
N ASN A 132 1.95 21.98 -5.53
CA ASN A 132 1.62 23.25 -6.18
C ASN A 132 2.85 24.13 -6.47
N ASP A 133 3.85 23.54 -7.11
CA ASP A 133 5.15 24.17 -7.40
C ASP A 133 5.86 24.73 -6.15
N GLY A 134 5.66 24.06 -5.00
CA GLY A 134 6.26 24.43 -3.72
C GLY A 134 5.46 25.47 -2.91
N LYS A 135 4.28 25.87 -3.37
CA LYS A 135 3.39 26.76 -2.61
C LYS A 135 2.76 26.08 -1.40
N LEU A 136 2.59 24.76 -1.44
CA LEU A 136 2.10 23.99 -0.31
C LEU A 136 3.28 23.36 0.45
N PRO A 137 3.26 23.38 1.79
CA PRO A 137 4.28 22.68 2.56
C PRO A 137 4.18 21.16 2.31
N PRO A 138 5.32 20.44 2.26
CA PRO A 138 5.31 18.99 2.21
C PRO A 138 4.53 18.39 3.38
N PRO A 139 3.77 17.30 3.16
CA PRO A 139 3.12 16.60 4.25
C PRO A 139 4.16 15.89 5.15
N PHE A 140 3.70 15.41 6.30
CA PHE A 140 4.52 14.57 7.19
C PHE A 140 5.06 13.34 6.45
N GLY A 141 6.31 13.00 6.74
CA GLY A 141 6.90 11.74 6.30
C GLY A 141 6.25 10.55 7.02
N PHE A 142 6.21 9.42 6.33
CA PHE A 142 5.74 8.17 6.91
C PHE A 142 6.80 7.59 7.83
N ARG A 143 6.35 7.15 9.00
CA ARG A 143 7.17 6.51 10.03
C ARG A 143 7.03 5.00 9.98
N ASP A 144 7.92 4.32 10.68
CA ASP A 144 7.85 2.88 10.88
C ASP A 144 6.79 2.48 11.93
N ALA A 145 6.55 1.16 12.01
CA ALA A 145 5.58 0.54 12.90
C ALA A 145 6.14 0.20 14.30
N SER A 146 7.38 0.58 14.61
CA SER A 146 8.02 0.24 15.89
C SER A 146 7.42 1.00 17.07
N TYR A 147 7.56 0.40 18.26
CA TYR A 147 7.30 1.05 19.53
C TYR A 147 8.39 2.07 19.84
N GLY A 148 8.03 3.35 19.94
CA GLY A 148 8.92 4.41 20.40
C GLY A 148 9.10 5.58 19.43
N ILE A 149 10.26 6.21 19.53
CA ILE A 149 10.61 7.39 18.74
C ILE A 149 10.99 6.95 17.32
N CYS A 150 10.33 7.53 16.33
CA CYS A 150 10.71 7.34 14.93
C CYS A 150 12.04 8.05 14.66
N THR A 151 13.03 7.31 14.16
CA THR A 151 14.36 7.83 13.83
C THR A 151 14.57 7.99 12.32
N PHE A 152 13.65 7.49 11.50
CA PHE A 152 13.75 7.54 10.04
C PHE A 152 12.37 7.65 9.40
N PHE A 153 12.23 8.59 8.46
CA PHE A 153 10.98 8.81 7.73
C PHE A 153 11.19 8.63 6.24
N ILE A 154 10.20 8.07 5.56
CA ILE A 154 10.12 8.10 4.09
C ILE A 154 9.11 9.16 3.64
N THR A 155 9.42 9.85 2.56
CA THR A 155 8.58 10.93 2.02
C THR A 155 7.67 10.43 0.90
N LEU A 156 6.70 11.27 0.49
CA LEU A 156 5.90 10.96 -0.70
C LEU A 156 6.75 10.85 -1.98
N LEU A 157 7.89 11.55 -2.05
CA LEU A 157 8.83 11.46 -3.18
C LEU A 157 9.55 10.11 -3.19
N ASP A 158 9.93 9.60 -2.02
CA ASP A 158 10.52 8.26 -1.91
C ASP A 158 9.53 7.19 -2.35
N CYS A 159 8.26 7.33 -1.97
CA CYS A 159 7.17 6.44 -2.43
C CYS A 159 6.99 6.50 -3.95
N ALA A 160 6.89 7.71 -4.53
CA ALA A 160 6.74 7.89 -5.98
C ALA A 160 7.94 7.32 -6.76
N ARG A 161 9.17 7.51 -6.25
CA ARG A 161 10.40 6.94 -6.83
C ARG A 161 10.43 5.43 -6.73
N ALA A 162 10.00 4.85 -5.61
CA ALA A 162 9.92 3.40 -5.44
C ALA A 162 8.98 2.78 -6.48
N VAL A 163 7.77 3.35 -6.64
CA VAL A 163 6.80 2.89 -7.63
C VAL A 163 7.33 3.04 -9.07
N HIS A 164 7.86 4.21 -9.42
CA HIS A 164 8.43 4.44 -10.73
C HIS A 164 9.58 3.46 -11.05
N LYS A 165 10.48 3.23 -10.08
CA LYS A 165 11.57 2.25 -10.23
C LYS A 165 11.04 0.83 -10.40
N ALA A 166 10.01 0.44 -9.64
CA ALA A 166 9.39 -0.88 -9.77
C ALA A 166 8.77 -1.11 -11.16
N ILE A 167 8.12 -0.10 -11.74
CA ILE A 167 7.59 -0.16 -13.12
C ILE A 167 8.71 -0.21 -14.14
N THR A 168 9.65 0.73 -14.08
CA THR A 168 10.74 0.86 -15.07
C THR A 168 11.70 -0.32 -15.09
N THR A 169 11.86 -1.03 -13.97
CA THR A 169 12.63 -2.26 -13.88
C THR A 169 11.81 -3.52 -14.15
N SER A 170 10.53 -3.37 -14.53
CA SER A 170 9.58 -4.47 -14.73
C SER A 170 9.41 -5.38 -13.51
N LEU A 171 9.68 -4.86 -12.31
CA LEU A 171 9.44 -5.55 -11.04
C LEU A 171 7.94 -5.65 -10.74
N TRP A 172 7.19 -4.62 -11.15
CA TRP A 172 5.76 -4.50 -10.94
C TRP A 172 5.06 -4.00 -12.20
N SER A 173 3.85 -4.50 -12.44
CA SER A 173 3.01 -4.12 -13.58
C SER A 173 1.65 -3.65 -13.09
N TYR A 174 1.40 -2.35 -13.18
CA TYR A 174 0.11 -1.74 -12.84
C TYR A 174 -1.06 -2.35 -13.62
N LYS A 175 -0.83 -2.67 -14.91
CA LYS A 175 -1.86 -3.22 -15.81
C LYS A 175 -2.32 -4.62 -15.45
N THR A 176 -1.39 -5.47 -15.02
CA THR A 176 -1.67 -6.89 -14.75
C THR A 176 -1.82 -7.19 -13.25
N PHE A 177 -1.71 -6.17 -12.39
CA PHE A 177 -1.87 -6.35 -10.95
C PHE A 177 -3.30 -6.80 -10.61
N SER A 178 -3.42 -7.93 -9.92
CA SER A 178 -4.69 -8.46 -9.43
C SER A 178 -4.92 -8.00 -8.00
N ILE A 179 -5.94 -7.16 -7.80
CA ILE A 179 -6.36 -6.72 -6.46
C ILE A 179 -6.90 -7.91 -5.68
N ASP A 180 -7.68 -8.78 -6.32
CA ASP A 180 -8.31 -9.93 -5.67
C ASP A 180 -7.28 -10.96 -5.20
N GLU A 181 -6.25 -11.24 -5.99
CA GLU A 181 -5.16 -12.15 -5.59
C GLU A 181 -4.34 -11.56 -4.44
N TYR A 182 -4.06 -10.25 -4.50
CA TYR A 182 -3.37 -9.55 -3.42
C TYR A 182 -4.19 -9.60 -2.13
N ASP A 183 -5.44 -9.14 -2.15
CA ASP A 183 -6.33 -9.08 -0.97
C ASP A 183 -6.61 -10.48 -0.41
N HIS A 184 -6.69 -11.51 -1.27
CA HIS A 184 -6.85 -12.90 -0.85
C HIS A 184 -5.64 -13.36 -0.04
N LEU A 185 -4.41 -13.18 -0.53
CA LEU A 185 -3.20 -13.64 0.16
C LEU A 185 -2.82 -12.77 1.38
N ASP A 186 -3.12 -11.47 1.34
CA ASP A 186 -2.86 -10.51 2.43
C ASP A 186 -3.71 -10.80 3.68
N SER A 187 -4.82 -11.55 3.55
CA SER A 187 -5.66 -11.86 4.71
C SER A 187 -5.00 -12.86 5.66
N LEU A 188 -5.20 -12.65 6.97
CA LEU A 188 -4.64 -13.49 8.03
C LEU A 188 -5.04 -14.98 7.91
N GLU A 189 -6.27 -15.24 7.47
CA GLU A 189 -6.82 -16.59 7.28
C GLU A 189 -6.20 -17.32 6.09
N ASN A 190 -5.68 -16.59 5.11
CA ASN A 190 -4.99 -17.13 3.92
C ASN A 190 -3.47 -17.04 4.01
N GLY A 191 -2.96 -16.56 5.14
CA GLY A 191 -1.55 -16.67 5.51
C GLY A 191 -0.78 -15.36 5.61
N ASP A 192 -1.44 -14.20 5.40
CA ASP A 192 -0.79 -12.89 5.50
C ASP A 192 0.50 -12.85 4.65
N ILE A 193 0.33 -13.14 3.36
CA ILE A 193 1.38 -13.34 2.37
C ILE A 193 1.40 -12.18 1.39
N ASN A 194 2.58 -11.61 1.18
CA ASN A 194 2.79 -10.53 0.22
C ASN A 194 3.99 -10.82 -0.69
N TRP A 195 3.78 -10.76 -2.01
CA TRP A 195 4.87 -10.79 -2.99
C TRP A 195 5.65 -9.47 -2.95
N ILE A 196 6.91 -9.52 -2.52
CA ILE A 196 7.83 -8.38 -2.57
C ILE A 196 8.46 -8.27 -3.95
N VAL A 197 8.87 -9.41 -4.51
CA VAL A 197 9.31 -9.56 -5.89
C VAL A 197 8.51 -10.70 -6.51
N PRO A 198 7.58 -10.41 -7.43
CA PRO A 198 6.73 -11.42 -8.05
C PRO A 198 7.55 -12.58 -8.60
N GLY A 199 7.22 -13.80 -8.15
CA GLY A 199 7.91 -14.99 -8.60
C GLY A 199 9.34 -15.17 -8.07
N LYS A 200 9.80 -14.37 -7.09
CA LYS A 200 11.16 -14.51 -6.55
C LYS A 200 11.27 -14.33 -5.05
N LEU A 201 10.50 -13.43 -4.45
CA LEU A 201 10.53 -13.14 -3.02
C LEU A 201 9.12 -12.82 -2.54
N LEU A 202 8.65 -13.56 -1.54
CA LEU A 202 7.46 -13.21 -0.78
C LEU A 202 7.81 -13.13 0.71
N ALA A 203 7.07 -12.30 1.44
CA ALA A 203 7.09 -12.24 2.89
C ALA A 203 5.78 -12.81 3.42
N PHE A 204 5.83 -13.43 4.60
CA PHE A 204 4.64 -14.01 5.22
C PHE A 204 4.79 -14.04 6.75
N SER A 205 3.65 -14.08 7.45
CA SER A 205 3.64 -14.25 8.90
C SER A 205 4.08 -15.66 9.33
N GLY A 206 4.86 -15.72 10.41
CA GLY A 206 5.38 -16.97 10.94
C GLY A 206 4.25 -17.96 11.32
N PRO A 207 4.32 -19.24 10.88
CA PRO A 207 3.37 -20.26 11.31
C PRO A 207 3.38 -20.42 12.82
N GLN A 208 2.20 -20.64 13.40
CA GLN A 208 2.02 -20.95 14.81
C GLN A 208 2.06 -22.46 15.05
N SER A 209 2.31 -22.87 16.29
CA SER A 209 2.28 -24.27 16.71
C SER A 209 0.85 -24.84 16.68
N GLU A 210 -0.15 -24.01 16.96
CA GLU A 210 -1.56 -24.36 17.03
C GLU A 210 -2.41 -23.36 16.23
N ARG A 211 -3.59 -23.80 15.79
CA ARG A 211 -4.53 -22.93 15.07
C ARG A 211 -5.19 -21.99 16.05
N ILE A 212 -5.18 -20.71 15.71
CA ILE A 212 -5.86 -19.65 16.45
C ILE A 212 -7.10 -19.28 15.66
N VAL A 213 -8.25 -19.22 16.34
CA VAL A 213 -9.50 -18.74 15.75
C VAL A 213 -9.42 -17.22 15.64
N LEU A 214 -9.52 -16.72 14.41
CA LEU A 214 -9.49 -15.29 14.09
C LEU A 214 -10.87 -14.67 14.20
N ASP A 215 -11.89 -15.40 13.73
CA ASP A 215 -13.29 -15.01 13.79
C ASP A 215 -14.16 -16.22 14.17
N PRO A 216 -14.83 -16.17 15.33
CA PRO A 216 -15.74 -17.23 15.78
C PRO A 216 -16.96 -17.46 14.87
N GLU A 217 -17.43 -16.43 14.14
CA GLU A 217 -18.65 -16.54 13.33
C GLU A 217 -18.39 -17.23 11.98
N SER A 218 -17.35 -16.81 11.26
CA SER A 218 -16.93 -17.46 10.02
C SER A 218 -16.17 -18.77 10.24
N GLY A 219 -15.60 -18.97 11.44
CA GLY A 219 -14.69 -20.08 11.73
C GLY A 219 -13.30 -19.91 11.11
N ALA A 220 -12.94 -18.69 10.68
CA ALA A 220 -11.62 -18.38 10.14
C ALA A 220 -10.52 -18.67 11.17
N THR A 221 -9.43 -19.28 10.70
CA THR A 221 -8.29 -19.64 11.56
C THR A 221 -6.97 -19.28 10.93
N THR A 222 -5.92 -19.12 11.75
CA THR A 222 -4.55 -19.04 11.26
C THR A 222 -4.11 -20.34 10.58
N LEU A 223 -3.11 -20.22 9.70
CA LEU A 223 -2.50 -21.35 9.01
C LEU A 223 -1.38 -21.99 9.85
N LEU A 224 -1.30 -23.32 9.81
CA LEU A 224 -0.17 -24.08 10.34
C LEU A 224 0.92 -24.24 9.27
N ALA A 225 2.12 -24.66 9.70
CA ALA A 225 3.25 -24.89 8.78
C ALA A 225 2.91 -25.86 7.63
N LYS A 226 2.05 -26.87 7.85
CA LYS A 226 1.60 -27.80 6.80
C LYS A 226 0.68 -27.14 5.76
N ASP A 227 -0.11 -26.16 6.17
CA ASP A 227 -1.06 -25.47 5.31
C ASP A 227 -0.30 -24.49 4.41
N TYR A 228 0.64 -23.74 5.00
CA TYR A 228 1.61 -22.96 4.23
C TYR A 228 2.41 -23.83 3.26
N ALA A 229 2.91 -24.99 3.68
CA ALA A 229 3.69 -25.86 2.81
C ALA A 229 2.90 -26.34 1.58
N ALA A 230 1.61 -26.65 1.74
CA ALA A 230 0.73 -26.98 0.63
C ALA A 230 0.52 -25.77 -0.31
N LEU A 231 0.15 -24.61 0.25
CA LEU A 231 -0.04 -23.37 -0.51
C LEU A 231 1.22 -22.96 -1.28
N PHE A 232 2.38 -23.02 -0.63
CA PHE A 232 3.68 -22.67 -1.18
C PHE A 232 4.03 -23.54 -2.39
N ARG A 233 3.77 -24.84 -2.32
CA ARG A 233 3.95 -25.71 -3.48
C ARG A 233 3.06 -25.29 -4.65
N ASP A 234 1.80 -24.96 -4.38
CA ASP A 234 0.82 -24.61 -5.40
C ASP A 234 1.16 -23.27 -6.09
N ILE A 235 1.74 -22.32 -5.35
CA ILE A 235 2.21 -21.04 -5.90
C ILE A 235 3.68 -21.07 -6.37
N GLY A 236 4.32 -22.25 -6.37
CA GLY A 236 5.66 -22.49 -6.93
C GLY A 236 6.84 -22.03 -6.06
N VAL A 237 6.63 -21.84 -4.76
CA VAL A 237 7.73 -21.66 -3.78
C VAL A 237 8.59 -22.91 -3.71
N THR A 238 9.89 -22.72 -3.54
CA THR A 238 10.86 -23.84 -3.48
C THR A 238 11.72 -23.82 -2.22
N CYS A 239 11.79 -22.68 -1.53
CA CYS A 239 12.63 -22.47 -0.36
C CYS A 239 11.92 -21.58 0.64
N VAL A 240 11.99 -21.94 1.92
CA VAL A 240 11.53 -21.16 3.06
C VAL A 240 12.70 -20.84 3.96
N ILE A 241 12.94 -19.56 4.23
CA ILE A 241 13.94 -19.08 5.17
C ILE A 241 13.23 -18.62 6.44
N ARG A 242 13.70 -19.12 7.59
CA ARG A 242 13.19 -18.73 8.90
C ARG A 242 14.21 -17.85 9.63
N PHE A 243 13.80 -16.64 10.00
CA PHE A 243 14.60 -15.68 10.76
C PHE A 243 14.23 -15.60 12.25
N ASN A 244 13.07 -16.13 12.65
CA ASN A 244 12.64 -16.16 14.05
C ASN A 244 13.07 -17.47 14.76
N GLU A 245 12.66 -17.62 16.01
CA GLU A 245 13.01 -18.77 16.83
C GLU A 245 12.48 -20.09 16.27
N ALA A 246 13.29 -21.14 16.39
CA ALA A 246 12.96 -22.46 15.85
C ALA A 246 11.78 -23.14 16.54
N THR A 247 11.39 -22.65 17.72
CA THR A 247 10.29 -23.12 18.57
C THR A 247 8.91 -22.76 18.03
N THR A 248 8.83 -21.83 17.08
CA THR A 248 7.55 -21.33 16.53
C THR A 248 6.77 -22.40 15.75
N TYR A 249 7.47 -23.27 15.01
CA TYR A 249 6.87 -24.40 14.29
C TYR A 249 7.90 -25.47 13.92
N ASP A 250 7.44 -26.68 13.60
CA ASP A 250 8.30 -27.76 13.09
C ASP A 250 8.55 -27.62 11.57
N ARG A 251 9.81 -27.36 11.20
CA ARG A 251 10.25 -27.25 9.80
C ARG A 251 10.03 -28.51 8.97
N LYS A 252 9.84 -29.68 9.60
CA LYS A 252 9.55 -30.95 8.89
C LYS A 252 8.33 -30.85 7.99
N ALA A 253 7.34 -30.02 8.34
CA ALA A 253 6.16 -29.81 7.48
C ALA A 253 6.55 -29.35 6.06
N PHE A 254 7.48 -28.39 5.97
CA PHE A 254 7.98 -27.89 4.68
C PHE A 254 8.86 -28.92 3.97
N ILE A 255 9.75 -29.58 4.70
CA ILE A 255 10.66 -30.59 4.13
C ILE A 255 9.89 -31.77 3.55
N HIS A 256 8.89 -32.29 4.27
CA HIS A 256 8.04 -33.39 3.79
C HIS A 256 7.20 -32.98 2.58
N ALA A 257 6.90 -31.70 2.42
CA ALA A 257 6.24 -31.16 1.22
C ALA A 257 7.22 -30.96 0.03
N GLY A 258 8.50 -31.28 0.19
CA GLY A 258 9.52 -31.13 -0.85
C GLY A 258 10.13 -29.72 -0.91
N LEU A 259 9.87 -28.87 0.06
CA LEU A 259 10.41 -27.51 0.13
C LEU A 259 11.73 -27.51 0.89
N ARG A 260 12.72 -26.79 0.36
CA ARG A 260 13.95 -26.52 1.11
C ARG A 260 13.61 -25.57 2.25
N HIS A 261 14.19 -25.81 3.42
CA HIS A 261 13.96 -24.99 4.60
C HIS A 261 15.30 -24.60 5.22
N ILE A 262 15.51 -23.33 5.52
CA ILE A 262 16.79 -22.81 6.03
C ILE A 262 16.54 -21.97 7.28
N ASP A 263 17.21 -22.31 8.37
CA ASP A 263 17.21 -21.52 9.60
C ASP A 263 18.35 -20.49 9.58
N MET A 264 18.01 -19.24 9.87
CA MET A 264 18.93 -18.10 10.02
C MET A 264 18.45 -17.17 11.16
N PRO A 265 18.29 -17.66 12.40
CA PRO A 265 17.73 -16.87 13.49
C PRO A 265 18.63 -15.70 13.88
N PHE A 266 18.02 -14.56 14.18
CA PHE A 266 18.65 -13.43 14.86
C PHE A 266 17.65 -12.75 15.82
N PRO A 267 18.10 -12.00 16.83
CA PRO A 267 17.20 -11.42 17.84
C PRO A 267 16.15 -10.48 17.21
N ASP A 268 14.91 -10.57 17.70
CA ASP A 268 13.82 -9.71 17.23
C ASP A 268 14.12 -8.23 17.49
N GLY A 269 13.73 -7.38 16.54
CA GLY A 269 14.03 -5.94 16.55
C GLY A 269 15.52 -5.57 16.36
N SER A 270 16.42 -6.54 16.17
CA SER A 270 17.84 -6.28 15.92
C SER A 270 18.19 -6.33 14.43
N ASN A 271 19.40 -5.88 14.09
CA ASN A 271 19.93 -6.01 12.72
C ASN A 271 20.64 -7.37 12.56
N PRO A 272 20.46 -8.06 11.43
CA PRO A 272 21.20 -9.28 11.12
C PRO A 272 22.70 -8.98 10.98
N SER A 273 23.54 -9.97 11.30
CA SER A 273 24.99 -9.86 11.03
C SER A 273 25.28 -9.96 9.54
N ASP A 274 26.45 -9.46 9.13
CA ASP A 274 26.93 -9.59 7.74
C ASP A 274 26.93 -11.05 7.27
N GLU A 275 27.27 -12.00 8.14
CA GLU A 275 27.24 -13.44 7.83
C GLU A 275 25.83 -13.91 7.43
N ILE A 276 24.80 -13.50 8.17
CA ILE A 276 23.40 -13.82 7.87
C ILE A 276 22.99 -13.20 6.53
N LEU A 277 23.38 -11.93 6.29
CA LEU A 277 23.10 -11.24 5.04
C LEU A 277 23.75 -11.96 3.84
N TYR A 278 25.03 -12.33 3.95
CA TYR A 278 25.74 -13.08 2.91
C TYR A 278 25.10 -14.44 2.66
N LYS A 279 24.70 -15.18 3.72
CA LYS A 279 24.04 -16.47 3.60
C LYS A 279 22.68 -16.34 2.91
N CYS A 280 21.89 -15.33 3.27
CA CYS A 280 20.58 -15.06 2.66
C CYS A 280 20.72 -14.72 1.17
N ALA A 281 21.65 -13.81 0.81
CA ALA A 281 21.90 -13.44 -0.58
C ALA A 281 22.33 -14.65 -1.44
N ASN A 282 23.12 -15.55 -0.86
CA ASN A 282 23.61 -16.76 -1.54
C ASN A 282 22.63 -17.93 -1.54
N ALA A 283 21.56 -17.91 -0.73
CA ALA A 283 20.52 -18.94 -0.74
C ALA A 283 19.81 -19.06 -2.11
N ARG A 284 19.98 -18.03 -2.95
CA ARG A 284 19.55 -17.95 -4.36
C ARG A 284 20.51 -18.62 -5.35
N LEU A 285 21.81 -18.72 -5.04
CA LEU A 285 22.87 -19.08 -5.99
C LEU A 285 23.21 -20.58 -6.01
N GLY A 286 22.64 -21.38 -5.10
CA GLY A 286 22.73 -22.84 -5.13
C GLY A 286 21.53 -23.47 -5.85
N LEU A 287 21.74 -23.98 -7.06
CA LEU A 287 20.94 -25.06 -7.68
C LEU A 287 19.43 -24.80 -7.85
N LEU A 288 19.06 -23.67 -8.45
CA LEU A 288 17.69 -23.47 -8.87
C LEU A 288 17.62 -22.97 -10.32
N PRO A 289 16.77 -23.55 -11.18
CA PRO A 289 16.46 -22.94 -12.47
C PRO A 289 15.94 -21.51 -12.24
N SER A 290 16.06 -20.65 -13.25
CA SER A 290 15.70 -19.22 -13.25
C SER A 290 14.27 -18.89 -12.81
N THR A 291 13.45 -19.91 -12.55
CA THR A 291 12.04 -19.89 -12.12
C THR A 291 11.82 -20.02 -10.61
N ALA A 292 12.86 -20.22 -9.81
CA ALA A 292 12.67 -20.52 -8.40
C ALA A 292 12.42 -19.30 -7.51
N LYS A 293 11.44 -19.47 -6.62
CA LYS A 293 10.94 -18.44 -5.71
C LYS A 293 11.49 -18.68 -4.30
N LEU A 294 12.11 -17.65 -3.73
CA LEU A 294 12.58 -17.54 -2.35
C LEU A 294 11.44 -17.02 -1.48
N VAL A 295 11.40 -17.51 -0.24
CA VAL A 295 10.61 -16.96 0.86
C VAL A 295 11.59 -16.68 1.98
#